data_AF-A0A351TBN4-F1
#
_entry.id   AF-A0A351TBN4-F1
#
_cell.length_a   1.000
_cell.length_b   1.000
_cell.length_c   1.000
_cell.angle_alpha   90.00
_cell.angle_beta   90.00
_cell.angle_gamma   90.00
#
_symmetry.space_group_name_H-M   'P 1'
#
loop_
_entity.id
_entity.type
_entity.pdbx_description
1 polymer ?
#
loop_
_entity_poly.entity_id
_entity_poly.type
_entity_poly.pdbx_seq_one_letter_code
_entity_poly.pdbx_strand_id
1 'polypeptide(L)'
;MEKISELVILKNIIKEVAEKIRKQDFLTYFKKVSIIEISSDSINLGFVSSFAKDNISHKFRAEIEEAVLKVMPEIKKIKYSVDNNIDNPSNYKVIDCIKEYKEIFSKKKKEENEEINSSS
;
A
#
# COMPACT_ATOMS: atom_id res chain seq x y z
N MET A 1 -1.60 -18.48 8.09
CA MET A 1 -2.24 -17.15 8.11
C MET A 1 -3.39 -17.17 7.12
N GLU A 2 -4.57 -16.67 7.51
CA GLU A 2 -5.74 -16.64 6.63
C GLU A 2 -5.58 -15.61 5.51
N LYS A 3 -6.08 -15.93 4.32
CA LYS A 3 -6.01 -15.11 3.10
C LYS A 3 -6.51 -13.66 3.28
N ILE A 4 -7.46 -13.45 4.19
CA ILE A 4 -8.05 -12.15 4.49
C ILE A 4 -7.04 -11.22 5.21
N SER A 5 -6.12 -11.78 6.00
CA SER A 5 -5.14 -11.02 6.79
C SER A 5 -4.18 -10.24 5.90
N GLU A 6 -3.67 -10.85 4.83
CA GLU A 6 -2.62 -10.22 4.00
C GLU A 6 -3.15 -9.01 3.21
N LEU A 7 -4.35 -9.10 2.64
CA LEU A 7 -4.93 -7.98 1.90
C LEU A 7 -5.21 -6.79 2.82
N VAL A 8 -5.67 -7.04 4.05
CA VAL A 8 -5.89 -5.99 5.06
C VAL A 8 -4.56 -5.35 5.46
N ILE A 9 -3.51 -6.15 5.66
CA ILE A 9 -2.15 -5.65 5.94
C ILE A 9 -1.69 -4.73 4.79
N LEU A 10 -1.81 -5.19 3.54
CA LEU A 10 -1.38 -4.39 2.40
C LEU A 10 -2.17 -3.08 2.29
N LYS A 11 -3.48 -3.12 2.54
CA LYS A 11 -4.34 -1.92 2.52
C LYS A 11 -3.85 -0.89 3.53
N ASN A 12 -3.54 -1.34 4.74
CA ASN A 12 -3.04 -0.47 5.80
C ASN A 12 -1.67 0.12 5.45
N ILE A 13 -0.74 -0.68 4.90
CA ILE A 13 0.57 -0.19 4.46
C ILE A 13 0.41 0.87 3.36
N ILE A 14 -0.42 0.59 2.35
CA ILE A 14 -0.65 1.53 1.24
C ILE A 14 -1.31 2.82 1.72
N LYS A 15 -2.24 2.73 2.68
CA LYS A 15 -2.84 3.91 3.33
C LYS A 15 -1.78 4.77 4.00
N GLU A 16 -0.92 4.17 4.82
CA GLU A 16 0.15 4.87 5.53
C GLU A 16 1.14 5.55 4.58
N VAL A 17 1.50 4.89 3.47
CA VAL A 17 2.34 5.50 2.43
C VAL A 17 1.60 6.68 1.76
N ALA A 18 0.33 6.49 1.41
CA ALA A 18 -0.48 7.51 0.72
C ALA A 18 -0.71 8.79 1.54
N GLU A 19 -0.73 8.68 2.87
CA GLU A 19 -0.86 9.82 3.78
C GLU A 19 0.45 10.62 3.91
N LYS A 20 1.61 10.00 3.66
CA LYS A 20 2.93 10.62 3.83
C LYS A 20 3.50 11.25 2.57
N ILE A 21 3.14 10.73 1.40
CA ILE A 21 3.67 11.24 0.13
C ILE A 21 2.67 12.15 -0.58
N ARG A 22 3.17 13.02 -1.45
CA ARG A 22 2.31 13.91 -2.25
C ARG A 22 1.39 13.11 -3.15
N LYS A 23 0.13 13.53 -3.27
CA LYS A 23 -0.88 12.90 -4.15
C LYS A 23 -0.37 12.63 -5.57
N GLN A 24 0.29 13.61 -6.19
CA GLN A 24 0.79 13.47 -7.55
C GLN A 24 1.85 12.37 -7.66
N ASP A 25 2.77 12.32 -6.69
CA ASP A 25 3.78 11.26 -6.62
C ASP A 25 3.11 9.89 -6.43
N PHE A 26 2.18 9.78 -5.47
CA PHE A 26 1.45 8.53 -5.24
C PHE A 26 0.77 8.02 -6.51
N LEU A 27 -0.03 8.87 -7.18
CA LEU A 27 -0.78 8.47 -8.38
C LEU A 27 0.11 8.23 -9.62
N THR A 28 1.33 8.78 -9.63
CA THR A 28 2.29 8.57 -10.71
C THR A 28 3.00 7.23 -10.56
N TYR A 29 3.54 6.94 -9.37
CA TYR A 29 4.41 5.80 -9.15
C TYR A 29 3.67 4.55 -8.67
N PHE A 30 2.67 4.70 -7.80
CA PHE A 30 1.94 3.57 -7.23
C PHE A 30 0.71 3.23 -8.08
N LYS A 31 0.86 2.25 -8.98
CA LYS A 31 -0.24 1.73 -9.81
C LYS A 31 -0.91 0.54 -9.14
N LYS A 32 -0.16 -0.56 -9.03
CA LYS A 32 -0.55 -1.75 -8.29
C LYS A 32 0.62 -2.22 -7.44
N VAL A 33 0.30 -2.69 -6.25
CA VAL A 33 1.25 -3.32 -5.34
C VAL A 33 0.64 -4.63 -4.87
N SER A 34 1.46 -5.66 -4.72
CA SER A 34 1.04 -6.94 -4.18
C SER A 34 1.90 -7.38 -3.00
N ILE A 35 1.40 -8.35 -2.24
CA ILE A 35 2.22 -9.18 -1.36
C ILE A 35 2.53 -10.48 -2.08
N ILE A 36 3.81 -10.71 -2.36
CA ILE A 36 4.27 -12.00 -2.88
C ILE A 36 4.39 -13.00 -1.74
N GLU A 37 4.99 -12.57 -0.63
CA GLU A 37 5.26 -13.41 0.54
C GLU A 37 5.35 -12.57 1.81
N ILE A 38 4.83 -13.11 2.91
CA ILE A 38 5.03 -12.61 4.27
C ILE A 38 5.52 -13.77 5.14
N SER A 39 6.57 -13.50 5.92
CA SER A 39 7.06 -14.35 7.00
C SER A 39 6.96 -13.61 8.35
N SER A 40 7.44 -14.25 9.42
CA SER A 40 7.49 -13.64 10.75
C SER A 40 8.43 -12.44 10.88
N ASP A 41 9.41 -12.30 9.98
CA ASP A 41 10.45 -11.25 10.05
C ASP A 41 10.66 -10.51 8.71
N SER A 42 9.94 -10.89 7.66
CA SER A 42 10.14 -10.32 6.33
C SER A 42 8.86 -10.22 5.51
N ILE A 43 8.85 -9.23 4.63
CA ILE A 43 7.77 -9.00 3.66
C ILE A 43 8.38 -8.79 2.27
N ASN A 44 7.77 -9.39 1.25
CA ASN A 44 8.13 -9.21 -0.15
C ASN A 44 7.00 -8.51 -0.89
N LEU A 45 7.23 -7.24 -1.23
CA LEU A 45 6.29 -6.42 -1.99
C LEU A 45 6.52 -6.61 -3.49
N GLY A 46 5.45 -6.91 -4.21
CA GLY A 46 5.41 -7.08 -5.65
C GLY A 46 4.98 -5.81 -6.37
N PHE A 47 5.63 -5.52 -7.50
CA PHE A 47 5.31 -4.39 -8.38
C PHE A 47 5.10 -4.83 -9.82
N VAL A 48 4.43 -3.97 -10.59
CA VAL A 48 4.04 -4.21 -11.99
C VAL A 48 5.20 -4.42 -12.95
N SER A 49 6.38 -3.86 -12.67
CA SER A 49 7.55 -3.97 -13.54
C SER A 49 8.83 -3.69 -12.77
N SER A 50 9.96 -4.08 -13.35
CA SER A 50 11.29 -3.75 -12.83
C SER A 50 11.47 -2.24 -12.70
N PHE A 51 11.05 -1.48 -13.71
CA PHE A 51 11.09 -0.03 -13.70
C PHE A 51 10.28 0.57 -12.56
N ALA A 52 9.05 0.10 -12.33
CA ALA A 52 8.22 0.57 -11.22
C ALA A 52 8.87 0.24 -9.86
N LYS A 53 9.32 -1.02 -9.69
CA LYS A 53 10.02 -1.49 -8.50
C LYS A 53 11.26 -0.62 -8.20
N ASP A 54 12.12 -0.38 -9.19
CA ASP A 54 13.36 0.38 -9.00
C ASP A 54 13.08 1.85 -8.65
N ASN A 55 12.15 2.50 -9.36
CA ASN A 55 11.78 3.89 -9.05
C ASN A 55 11.15 4.04 -7.66
N ILE A 56 10.21 3.15 -7.31
CA ILE A 56 9.52 3.20 -6.02
C ILE A 56 10.49 2.91 -4.88
N SER A 57 11.27 1.84 -4.99
CA SER A 57 12.23 1.44 -3.94
C SER A 57 13.42 2.39 -3.82
N HIS A 58 13.72 3.20 -4.85
CA HIS A 58 14.71 4.26 -4.74
C HIS A 58 14.14 5.54 -4.13
N LYS A 59 12.96 5.97 -4.60
CA LYS A 59 12.38 7.28 -4.23
C LYS A 59 11.60 7.28 -2.92
N PHE A 60 10.92 6.18 -2.60
CA PHE A 60 9.97 6.09 -1.47
C PHE A 60 10.34 5.00 -0.47
N ARG A 61 11.62 4.62 -0.42
CA ARG A 61 12.09 3.53 0.46
C ARG A 61 11.72 3.81 1.92
N ALA A 62 12.06 5.00 2.40
CA ALA A 62 11.90 5.38 3.79
C ALA A 62 10.42 5.38 4.21
N GLU A 63 9.55 5.91 3.36
CA GLU A 63 8.12 5.98 3.61
C GLU A 63 7.48 4.59 3.61
N ILE A 64 7.93 3.69 2.72
CA ILE A 64 7.49 2.30 2.72
C ILE A 64 8.00 1.56 3.96
N GLU A 65 9.26 1.74 4.34
CA GLU A 65 9.83 1.10 5.54
C GLU A 65 9.09 1.55 6.80
N GLU A 66 8.85 2.85 6.96
CA GLU A 66 8.12 3.39 8.09
C GLU A 66 6.65 2.91 8.10
N ALA A 67 5.99 2.86 6.94
CA ALA A 67 4.63 2.34 6.83
C ALA A 67 4.54 0.85 7.18
N VAL A 68 5.48 0.03 6.69
CA VAL A 68 5.55 -1.40 7.02
C VAL A 68 5.76 -1.59 8.51
N LEU A 69 6.73 -0.89 9.12
CA LEU A 69 7.03 -1.02 10.55
C LEU A 69 5.88 -0.53 11.45
N LYS A 70 5.10 0.45 10.98
CA LYS A 70 3.92 0.91 11.71
C LYS A 70 2.80 -0.15 11.72
N VAL A 71 2.64 -0.89 10.63
CA VAL A 71 1.60 -1.93 10.49
C VAL A 71 2.06 -3.28 11.07
N MET A 72 3.33 -3.63 10.89
CA MET A 72 3.96 -4.88 11.31
C MET A 72 5.33 -4.60 11.95
N PRO A 73 5.38 -4.20 13.23
CA PRO A 73 6.63 -3.84 13.92
C PRO A 73 7.67 -4.98 14.01
N GLU A 74 7.25 -6.22 13.84
CA GLU A 74 8.11 -7.41 13.87
C GLU A 74 8.96 -7.60 12.61
N ILE A 75 8.60 -6.94 11.51
CA ILE A 75 9.30 -7.06 10.23
C ILE A 75 10.66 -6.38 10.31
N LYS A 76 11.70 -7.10 9.88
CA LYS A 76 13.09 -6.61 9.85
C LYS A 76 13.64 -6.48 8.43
N LYS A 77 13.01 -7.15 7.46
CA LYS A 77 13.49 -7.22 6.08
C LYS A 77 12.35 -6.95 5.11
N ILE A 78 12.51 -5.93 4.28
CA ILE A 78 11.59 -5.61 3.21
C ILE A 78 12.30 -5.91 1.88
N LYS A 79 11.69 -6.79 1.08
CA LYS A 79 12.12 -7.13 -0.27
C LYS A 79 11.17 -6.51 -1.28
N TYR A 80 11.72 -6.18 -2.44
CA TYR A 80 10.97 -5.64 -3.56
C TYR A 80 11.21 -6.53 -4.78
N SER A 81 10.13 -7.04 -5.39
CA SER A 81 10.21 -7.94 -6.55
C SER A 81 9.20 -7.53 -7.62
N VAL A 82 9.40 -8.03 -8.85
CA VAL A 82 8.37 -7.92 -9.90
C VAL A 82 7.38 -9.07 -9.71
N ASP A 83 6.09 -8.75 -9.64
CA ASP A 83 5.04 -9.78 -9.58
C ASP A 83 4.45 -10.00 -10.97
N ASN A 84 4.85 -11.10 -11.61
CA ASN A 84 4.39 -11.47 -12.94
C ASN A 84 2.90 -11.88 -12.97
N ASN A 85 2.25 -12.04 -11.80
CA ASN A 85 0.84 -12.39 -11.66
C ASN A 85 -0.01 -11.22 -11.13
N ILE A 86 0.51 -9.99 -11.12
CA ILE A 86 -0.19 -8.83 -10.54
C ILE A 86 -1.47 -8.44 -11.29
N ASP A 87 -1.55 -8.81 -12.57
CA ASP A 87 -2.74 -8.59 -13.41
C ASP A 87 -3.68 -9.80 -13.45
N ASN A 88 -3.32 -10.91 -12.78
CA ASN A 88 -4.20 -12.06 -12.68
C ASN A 88 -5.41 -11.71 -11.81
N PRO A 89 -6.65 -11.76 -12.32
CA PRO A 89 -7.85 -11.44 -11.54
C PRO A 89 -8.07 -12.35 -10.32
N SER A 90 -7.46 -13.54 -10.31
CA SER A 90 -7.50 -14.46 -9.17
C SER A 90 -6.48 -14.13 -8.07
N ASN A 91 -5.56 -13.19 -8.31
CA ASN A 91 -4.60 -12.74 -7.31
C ASN A 91 -5.25 -11.74 -6.35
N TYR A 92 -5.72 -12.25 -5.21
CA TYR A 92 -6.38 -11.46 -4.17
C TYR A 92 -5.41 -10.64 -3.32
N LYS A 93 -4.09 -10.78 -3.51
CA LYS A 93 -3.05 -10.09 -2.75
C LYS A 93 -2.60 -8.80 -3.41
N VAL A 94 -3.41 -8.24 -4.31
CA VAL A 94 -3.07 -7.05 -5.10
C VAL A 94 -4.00 -5.90 -4.72
N ILE A 95 -3.42 -4.70 -4.59
CA ILE A 95 -4.17 -3.46 -4.44
C ILE A 95 -3.99 -2.61 -5.68
N ASP A 96 -5.10 -2.12 -6.24
CA ASP A 96 -5.11 -0.98 -7.14
C ASP A 96 -4.99 0.29 -6.30
N CYS A 97 -3.79 0.88 -6.31
CA CYS A 97 -3.47 2.03 -5.46
C CYS A 97 -4.29 3.26 -5.85
N ILE A 98 -4.63 3.43 -7.13
CA ILE A 98 -5.43 4.58 -7.59
C ILE A 98 -6.85 4.49 -7.03
N LYS A 99 -7.45 3.30 -7.10
CA LYS A 99 -8.77 3.03 -6.53
C LYS A 99 -8.75 3.18 -5.01
N GLU A 100 -7.78 2.57 -4.34
CA GLU A 100 -7.65 2.63 -2.89
C GLU A 100 -7.48 4.07 -2.39
N TYR A 101 -6.66 4.89 -3.08
CA TYR A 101 -6.50 6.31 -2.77
C TYR A 101 -7.84 7.05 -2.83
N LYS A 102 -8.62 6.83 -3.89
CA LYS A 102 -9.96 7.46 -3.99
C LYS A 102 -10.86 7.03 -2.83
N GLU A 103 -10.85 5.75 -2.46
CA GLU A 103 -11.69 5.25 -1.36
C GLU A 103 -11.29 5.83 0.00
N ILE A 104 -10.00 5.87 0.31
CA ILE A 104 -9.46 6.42 1.58
C ILE A 104 -9.85 7.90 1.72
N PHE A 105 -9.55 8.71 0.69
CA PHE A 105 -9.69 10.16 0.79
C PHE A 105 -11.11 10.66 0.47
N SER A 106 -11.97 9.86 -0.18
CA SER A 106 -13.39 10.19 -0.31
C SER A 106 -14.16 9.95 0.97
N LYS A 107 -13.81 8.91 1.75
CA LYS A 107 -14.39 8.66 3.07
C LYS A 107 -14.01 9.75 4.06
N LYS A 108 -12.73 10.12 4.11
CA LYS A 108 -12.23 11.18 5.00
C LYS A 108 -12.97 12.52 4.80
N LYS A 109 -13.21 12.93 3.54
CA LYS A 109 -13.97 14.15 3.23
C LYS A 109 -15.43 14.09 3.70
N LYS A 110 -16.03 12.89 3.74
CA LYS A 110 -17.41 12.70 4.20
C LYS A 110 -17.48 12.76 5.73
N GLU A 111 -16.55 12.11 6.42
CA GLU A 111 -16.43 12.12 7.88
C GLU A 111 -16.16 13.54 8.42
N GLU A 112 -15.23 14.30 7.81
CA GLU A 112 -14.95 15.70 8.18
C GLU A 112 -16.18 16.61 8.00
N ASN A 113 -16.97 16.40 6.94
CA ASN A 113 -18.19 17.19 6.70
C ASN A 113 -19.34 16.82 7.67
N GLU A 114 -19.41 15.57 8.15
CA GLU A 114 -20.43 15.15 9.11
C GLU A 114 -20.12 15.68 10.53
N GLU A 115 -18.85 15.68 10.96
CA GLU A 115 -18.42 16.25 12.25
C GLU A 115 -18.64 17.77 12.36
N ILE A 116 -18.41 18.52 11.27
CA ILE A 116 -18.64 19.97 11.24
C ILE A 116 -20.15 20.29 11.38
N ASN A 117 -21.01 19.48 10.77
CA ASN A 117 -22.46 19.68 10.80
C ASN A 117 -23.12 19.18 12.10
N SER A 118 -22.51 18.23 12.83
CA SER A 118 -23.01 17.77 14.14
C SER A 118 -22.54 18.63 15.32
N SER A 119 -21.57 19.51 15.10
CA SER A 119 -21.01 20.41 16.11
C SER A 119 -21.50 21.86 15.98
N SER A 120 -22.45 22.11 15.07
CA SER A 120 -23.09 23.40 14.82
C SER A 120 -24.54 23.44 15.31
#